data_AF-A0A060N0J2-F1
#
_entry.id   AF-A0A060N0J2-F1
#
_cell.length_a   1.000
_cell.length_b   1.000
_cell.length_c   1.000
_cell.angle_alpha   90.00
_cell.angle_beta   90.00
_cell.angle_gamma   90.00
#
_symmetry.space_group_name_H-M   'P 1'
#
loop_
_entity.id
_entity.type
_entity.pdbx_description
1 polymer ?
#
loop_
_entity_poly.entity_id
_entity_poly.type
_entity_poly.pdbx_seq_one_letter_code
_entity_poly.pdbx_strand_id
1 'polypeptide(L)'
;GYGKNNEPIYSYLLTYAIAVGFILIAELNMIAPIISNFFLCSYALINFSCFHASATNSPGWRPSFRYYNKWASLFCAVISVVIMFLLMWWAALITIGIVGFLLAYTLYKKPAVNWGSSVQAGSYNMALSYCVGLNEVDDHIKNYRPQCLVLTGPPNFRPALVDFVGTVTKNHSLMVCGNVLIGPQKEKASEICSSGHIKWLSKRKIKSFHTSVAADDLRSGTQTLMQAVGLGRMKPNVLVMGFKRNWQSDHLQNVESYIGVIYDSFDFNYGVCMMRMKQGLNISRMMQAHVDSSAVVAPQASTIFQLEQGKKTIDIYWLFDDGGLTLLIPYLLTRKKRWRNCKVRVFVGGQINRMDEERK
;
A
#
# COMPACT_ATOMS: atom_id res chain seq x y z
N GLY A 1 18.54 -33.37 -3.50
CA GLY A 1 18.85 -34.63 -4.18
C GLY A 1 20.17 -35.15 -3.66
N TYR A 2 20.44 -36.44 -3.81
CA TYR A 2 21.72 -37.05 -3.49
C TYR A 2 22.33 -37.66 -4.76
N GLY A 3 23.67 -37.74 -4.80
CA GLY A 3 24.41 -38.34 -5.91
C GLY A 3 24.57 -37.42 -7.13
N LYS A 4 25.16 -37.98 -8.19
CA LYS A 4 25.59 -37.26 -9.41
C LYS A 4 24.41 -36.73 -10.25
N ASN A 5 23.25 -37.39 -10.15
CA ASN A 5 22.02 -37.06 -10.88
C ASN A 5 20.99 -36.29 -10.03
N ASN A 6 21.35 -35.87 -8.81
CA ASN A 6 20.44 -35.18 -7.88
C ASN A 6 19.15 -35.96 -7.56
N GLU A 7 19.26 -37.28 -7.40
CA GLU A 7 18.11 -38.16 -7.21
C GLU A 7 17.40 -37.87 -5.88
N PRO A 8 16.05 -37.78 -5.87
CA PRO A 8 15.28 -37.45 -4.67
C PRO A 8 15.02 -38.69 -3.81
N ILE A 9 16.08 -39.23 -3.18
CA ILE A 9 16.03 -40.49 -2.40
C ILE A 9 14.91 -40.49 -1.34
N TYR A 10 14.73 -39.40 -0.59
CA TYR A 10 13.65 -39.31 0.40
C TYR A 10 12.24 -39.33 -0.21
N SER A 11 12.07 -38.77 -1.42
CA SER A 11 10.79 -38.84 -2.13
C SER A 11 10.51 -40.27 -2.59
N TYR A 12 11.53 -41.00 -3.08
CA TYR A 12 11.37 -42.42 -3.42
C TYR A 12 11.00 -43.27 -2.20
N LEU A 13 11.66 -43.07 -1.06
CA LEU A 13 11.34 -43.77 0.18
C LEU A 13 9.89 -43.51 0.62
N LEU A 14 9.44 -42.25 0.53
CA LEU A 14 8.06 -41.87 0.85
C LEU A 14 7.06 -42.52 -0.10
N THR A 15 7.30 -42.47 -1.41
CA THR A 15 6.44 -43.13 -2.41
C THR A 15 6.38 -44.63 -2.20
N TYR A 16 7.51 -45.27 -1.89
CA TYR A 16 7.57 -46.70 -1.57
C TYR A 16 6.72 -47.03 -0.34
N ALA A 17 6.85 -46.27 0.74
CA ALA A 17 6.06 -46.48 1.96
C ALA A 17 4.55 -46.32 1.71
N ILE A 18 4.14 -45.30 0.94
CA ILE A 18 2.75 -45.07 0.57
C ILE A 18 2.22 -46.23 -0.30
N ALA A 19 2.99 -46.65 -1.30
CA ALA A 19 2.61 -47.74 -2.21
C ALA A 19 2.44 -49.06 -1.46
N VAL A 20 3.38 -49.42 -0.59
CA VAL A 20 3.26 -50.62 0.26
C VAL A 20 2.02 -50.53 1.14
N GLY A 21 1.71 -49.36 1.72
CA GLY A 21 0.48 -49.15 2.49
C GLY A 21 -0.80 -49.48 1.72
N PHE A 22 -0.89 -49.11 0.44
CA PHE A 22 -2.04 -49.46 -0.42
C PHE A 22 -2.04 -50.93 -0.85
N ILE A 23 -0.87 -51.54 -1.08
CA ILE A 23 -0.76 -52.97 -1.44
C ILE A 23 -1.27 -53.85 -0.30
N LEU A 24 -1.01 -53.49 0.96
CA LEU A 24 -1.45 -54.24 2.14
C LEU A 24 -2.98 -54.33 2.29
N ILE A 25 -3.75 -53.43 1.68
CA ILE A 25 -5.21 -53.48 1.66
C ILE A 25 -5.71 -54.69 0.85
N ALA A 26 -4.92 -55.14 -0.14
CA ALA A 26 -5.15 -56.33 -0.97
C ALA A 26 -6.54 -56.42 -1.66
N GLU A 27 -7.25 -55.30 -1.78
CA GLU A 27 -8.58 -55.22 -2.38
C GLU A 27 -8.67 -54.09 -3.41
N LEU A 28 -8.68 -54.46 -4.69
CA LEU A 28 -8.66 -53.50 -5.80
C LEU A 28 -9.90 -52.59 -5.82
N ASN A 29 -11.07 -53.14 -5.45
CA ASN A 29 -12.35 -52.42 -5.47
C ASN A 29 -12.40 -51.27 -4.44
N MET A 30 -11.63 -51.37 -3.35
CA MET A 30 -11.53 -50.31 -2.35
C MET A 30 -10.50 -49.24 -2.76
N ILE A 31 -9.45 -49.64 -3.48
CA ILE A 31 -8.36 -48.74 -3.89
C ILE A 31 -8.77 -47.88 -5.11
N ALA A 32 -9.48 -48.46 -6.08
CA ALA A 32 -9.79 -47.80 -7.33
C ALA A 32 -10.58 -46.48 -7.19
N PRO A 33 -11.62 -46.38 -6.32
CA PRO A 33 -12.32 -45.12 -6.07
C PRO A 33 -11.44 -44.05 -5.41
N ILE A 34 -10.52 -44.44 -4.52
CA ILE A 34 -9.60 -43.52 -3.83
C ILE A 34 -8.64 -42.88 -4.83
N ILE A 35 -8.03 -43.69 -5.71
CA ILE A 35 -7.13 -43.19 -6.75
C ILE A 35 -7.88 -42.28 -7.73
N SER A 36 -9.08 -42.71 -8.16
CA SER A 36 -9.94 -41.93 -9.06
C SER A 36 -10.29 -40.56 -8.46
N ASN A 37 -10.53 -40.48 -7.16
CA ASN A 37 -10.79 -39.24 -6.44
C ASN A 37 -9.61 -38.25 -6.49
N PHE A 38 -8.38 -38.74 -6.32
CA PHE A 38 -7.17 -37.90 -6.45
C PHE A 38 -6.94 -37.39 -7.88
N PHE A 39 -7.18 -38.21 -8.90
CA PHE A 39 -7.08 -37.78 -10.30
C PHE A 39 -8.19 -36.79 -10.69
N LEU A 40 -9.42 -37.00 -10.24
CA LEU A 40 -10.51 -36.05 -10.46
C LEU A 40 -10.22 -34.70 -9.79
N CYS A 41 -9.61 -34.71 -8.61
CA CYS A 41 -9.16 -33.50 -7.94
C CYS A 41 -8.09 -32.75 -8.76
N SER A 42 -7.08 -33.44 -9.30
CA SER A 42 -6.05 -32.80 -10.12
C SER A 42 -6.63 -32.25 -11.43
N TYR A 43 -7.53 -32.98 -12.08
CA TYR A 43 -8.26 -32.48 -13.26
C TYR A 43 -9.13 -31.28 -12.95
N ALA A 44 -9.83 -31.27 -11.81
CA ALA A 44 -10.62 -30.12 -11.37
C ALA A 44 -9.73 -28.89 -11.15
N LEU A 45 -8.58 -29.06 -10.46
CA LEU A 45 -7.65 -27.97 -10.17
C LEU A 45 -7.00 -27.39 -11.43
N ILE A 46 -6.58 -28.23 -12.38
CA ILE A 46 -6.00 -27.78 -13.65
C ILE A 46 -7.04 -26.99 -14.45
N ASN A 47 -8.24 -27.57 -14.63
CA ASN A 47 -9.31 -26.93 -15.40
C ASN A 47 -9.79 -25.62 -14.75
N PHE A 48 -9.89 -25.58 -13.41
CA PHE A 48 -10.21 -24.36 -12.69
C PHE A 48 -9.10 -23.30 -12.82
N SER A 49 -7.83 -23.70 -12.74
CA SER A 49 -6.68 -22.80 -12.90
C SER A 49 -6.65 -22.15 -14.28
N CYS A 50 -6.88 -22.94 -15.34
CA CYS A 50 -7.01 -22.46 -16.72
C CYS A 50 -8.17 -21.48 -16.88
N PHE A 51 -9.34 -21.78 -16.29
CA PHE A 51 -10.48 -20.87 -16.31
C PHE A 51 -10.16 -19.56 -15.58
N HIS A 52 -9.64 -19.65 -14.36
CA HIS A 52 -9.34 -18.50 -13.52
C HIS A 52 -8.30 -17.58 -14.18
N ALA A 53 -7.22 -18.13 -14.76
CA ALA A 53 -6.21 -17.35 -15.47
C ALA A 53 -6.77 -16.60 -16.70
N SER A 54 -7.66 -17.25 -17.46
CA SER A 54 -8.40 -16.62 -18.56
C SER A 54 -9.39 -15.56 -18.09
N ALA A 55 -10.08 -15.81 -16.97
CA ALA A 55 -11.08 -14.89 -16.44
C ALA A 55 -10.43 -13.62 -15.86
N THR A 56 -9.26 -13.74 -15.24
CA THR A 56 -8.51 -12.59 -14.67
C THR A 56 -7.69 -11.82 -15.71
N ASN A 57 -7.71 -12.24 -16.99
CA ASN A 57 -6.89 -11.68 -18.06
C ASN A 57 -5.40 -11.58 -17.64
N SER A 58 -4.86 -12.68 -17.10
CA SER A 58 -3.45 -12.73 -16.68
C SER A 58 -2.52 -12.55 -17.90
N PRO A 59 -1.59 -11.57 -17.92
CA PRO A 59 -0.79 -11.25 -19.11
C PRO A 59 0.05 -12.41 -19.69
N GLY A 60 0.49 -13.32 -18.82
CA GLY A 60 1.26 -14.51 -19.18
C GLY A 60 0.41 -15.68 -19.69
N TRP A 61 -0.91 -15.61 -19.58
CA TRP A 61 -1.82 -16.65 -20.04
C TRP A 61 -2.35 -16.32 -21.44
N ARG A 62 -1.80 -16.98 -22.46
CA ARG A 62 -2.13 -16.76 -23.88
C ARG A 62 -2.34 -18.11 -24.61
N PRO A 63 -3.44 -18.82 -24.33
CA PRO A 63 -3.71 -20.08 -25.00
C PRO A 63 -3.92 -19.83 -26.50
N SER A 64 -2.99 -20.33 -27.33
CA SER A 64 -3.06 -20.23 -28.79
C SER A 64 -3.87 -21.36 -29.43
N PHE A 65 -4.31 -22.33 -28.63
CA PHE A 65 -5.03 -23.50 -29.13
C PHE A 65 -6.44 -23.14 -29.57
N ARG A 66 -6.77 -23.49 -30.82
CA ARG A 66 -8.02 -23.10 -31.51
C ARG A 66 -9.30 -23.51 -30.78
N TYR A 67 -9.33 -24.68 -30.14
CA TYR A 67 -10.51 -25.19 -29.45
C TYR A 67 -10.51 -24.91 -27.94
N TYR A 68 -9.60 -24.08 -27.46
CA TYR A 68 -9.61 -23.68 -26.06
C TYR A 68 -10.77 -22.71 -25.81
N ASN A 69 -11.63 -23.04 -24.83
CA ASN A 69 -12.67 -22.15 -24.33
C ASN A 69 -12.64 -22.12 -22.80
N LYS A 70 -12.59 -20.93 -22.21
CA LYS A 70 -12.59 -20.75 -20.75
C LYS A 70 -13.81 -21.38 -20.09
N TRP A 71 -14.99 -21.26 -20.71
CA TRP A 71 -16.23 -21.81 -20.15
C TRP A 71 -16.27 -23.34 -20.20
N ALA A 72 -15.69 -23.95 -21.22
CA ALA A 72 -15.52 -25.41 -21.28
C ALA A 72 -14.59 -25.90 -20.16
N SER A 73 -13.52 -25.16 -19.87
CA SER A 73 -12.62 -25.43 -18.74
C SER A 73 -13.37 -25.38 -17.40
N LEU A 74 -14.21 -24.36 -17.17
CA LEU A 74 -15.03 -24.29 -15.96
C LEU A 74 -16.00 -25.47 -15.85
N PHE A 75 -16.66 -25.82 -16.96
CA PHE A 75 -17.59 -26.94 -17.03
C PHE A 75 -16.92 -28.27 -16.68
N CYS A 76 -15.74 -28.55 -17.25
CA CYS A 76 -14.94 -29.74 -16.91
C CYS A 76 -14.53 -29.77 -15.44
N ALA A 77 -14.20 -28.62 -14.85
CA ALA A 77 -13.87 -28.56 -13.42
C ALA A 77 -15.08 -28.90 -12.53
N VAL A 78 -16.25 -28.34 -12.84
CA VAL A 78 -17.49 -28.61 -12.11
C VAL A 78 -17.89 -30.08 -12.23
N ILE A 79 -17.87 -30.65 -13.45
CA ILE A 79 -18.16 -32.07 -13.66
C ILE A 79 -17.20 -32.94 -12.85
N SER A 80 -15.91 -32.62 -12.86
CA SER A 80 -14.91 -33.40 -12.13
C SER A 80 -15.21 -33.42 -10.62
N VAL A 81 -15.64 -32.27 -10.04
CA VAL A 81 -16.06 -32.20 -8.64
C VAL A 81 -17.37 -32.95 -8.39
N VAL A 82 -18.35 -32.86 -9.30
CA VAL A 82 -19.62 -33.60 -9.15
C VAL A 82 -19.37 -35.11 -9.16
N ILE A 83 -18.58 -35.62 -10.11
CA ILE A 83 -18.23 -37.05 -10.19
C ILE A 83 -17.45 -37.47 -8.92
N MET A 84 -16.58 -36.60 -8.40
CA MET A 84 -15.86 -36.84 -7.15
C MET A 84 -16.82 -37.11 -5.97
N PHE A 85 -17.88 -36.31 -5.83
CA PHE A 85 -18.92 -36.53 -4.81
C PHE A 85 -19.78 -37.77 -5.07
N LEU A 86 -20.06 -38.10 -6.34
CA LEU A 86 -20.85 -39.28 -6.71
C LEU A 86 -20.10 -40.59 -6.44
N LEU A 87 -18.77 -40.62 -6.61
CA LEU A 87 -17.96 -41.79 -6.30
C LEU A 87 -17.83 -42.01 -4.80
N MET A 88 -17.30 -41.03 -4.07
CA MET A 88 -17.07 -41.13 -2.62
C MET A 88 -17.16 -39.76 -1.94
N TRP A 89 -18.35 -39.41 -1.45
CA TRP A 89 -18.63 -38.11 -0.84
C TRP A 89 -17.72 -37.75 0.34
N TRP A 90 -17.40 -38.70 1.22
CA TRP A 90 -16.57 -38.44 2.40
C TRP A 90 -15.10 -38.18 2.03
N ALA A 91 -14.55 -38.92 1.07
CA ALA A 91 -13.19 -38.70 0.57
C ALA A 91 -13.10 -37.42 -0.27
N ALA A 92 -14.15 -37.07 -1.01
CA ALA A 92 -14.27 -35.79 -1.71
C ALA A 92 -14.17 -34.60 -0.74
N LEU A 93 -14.86 -34.66 0.41
CA LEU A 93 -14.75 -33.62 1.46
C LEU A 93 -13.35 -33.53 2.05
N ILE A 94 -12.71 -34.67 2.35
CA ILE A 94 -11.33 -34.70 2.89
C ILE A 94 -10.35 -34.07 1.89
N THR A 95 -10.42 -34.46 0.62
CA THR A 95 -9.53 -33.94 -0.43
C THR A 95 -9.71 -32.45 -0.67
N ILE A 96 -10.96 -31.96 -0.74
CA ILE A 96 -11.25 -30.52 -0.82
C ILE A 96 -10.70 -29.79 0.42
N GLY A 97 -10.86 -30.37 1.62
CA GLY A 97 -10.33 -29.82 2.86
C GLY A 97 -8.81 -29.69 2.85
N ILE A 98 -8.10 -30.73 2.40
CA ILE A 98 -6.63 -30.71 2.26
C ILE A 98 -6.20 -29.66 1.24
N VAL A 99 -6.83 -29.60 0.07
CA VAL A 99 -6.53 -28.59 -0.96
C VAL A 99 -6.79 -27.18 -0.44
N GLY A 100 -7.92 -26.96 0.23
CA GLY A 100 -8.25 -25.69 0.86
C GLY A 100 -7.23 -25.27 1.92
N PHE A 101 -6.79 -26.22 2.74
CA PHE A 101 -5.72 -26.00 3.73
C PHE A 101 -4.39 -25.65 3.07
N LEU A 102 -3.97 -26.36 2.02
CA LEU A 102 -2.75 -26.07 1.28
C LEU A 102 -2.81 -24.70 0.58
N LEU A 103 -3.96 -24.34 0.00
CA LEU A 103 -4.19 -23.01 -0.56
C LEU A 103 -4.15 -21.93 0.52
N ALA A 104 -4.78 -22.13 1.67
CA ALA A 104 -4.72 -21.20 2.79
C ALA A 104 -3.28 -21.04 3.32
N TYR A 105 -2.54 -22.14 3.45
CA TYR A 105 -1.14 -22.15 3.88
C TYR A 105 -0.24 -21.38 2.93
N THR A 106 -0.39 -21.60 1.62
CA THR A 106 0.39 -20.88 0.60
C THR A 106 0.05 -19.39 0.56
N LEU A 107 -1.24 -19.02 0.70
CA LEU A 107 -1.70 -17.63 0.81
C LEU A 107 -1.22 -16.93 2.08
N TYR A 108 -1.07 -17.67 3.19
CA TYR A 108 -0.56 -17.12 4.45
C TYR A 108 0.96 -16.90 4.40
N LYS A 109 1.72 -17.93 3.97
CA LYS A 109 3.19 -17.88 3.97
C LYS A 109 3.74 -16.90 2.94
N LYS A 110 3.00 -16.62 1.85
CA LYS A 110 3.39 -15.76 0.73
C LYS A 110 4.88 -15.91 0.38
N PRO A 111 5.33 -17.13 0.03
CA PRO A 111 6.75 -17.35 -0.25
C PRO A 111 7.21 -16.39 -1.35
N ALA A 112 8.41 -15.83 -1.18
CA ALA A 112 8.98 -14.84 -2.11
C ALA A 112 9.46 -15.52 -3.40
N VAL A 113 8.53 -16.05 -4.19
CA VAL A 113 8.81 -16.76 -5.45
C VAL A 113 8.21 -15.96 -6.60
N ASN A 114 9.01 -15.73 -7.65
CA ASN A 114 8.73 -14.75 -8.71
C ASN A 114 7.83 -15.28 -9.85
N TRP A 115 7.15 -16.42 -9.68
CA TRP A 115 6.40 -17.06 -10.78
C TRP A 115 5.13 -16.32 -11.22
N GLY A 116 4.83 -15.14 -10.64
CA GLY A 116 3.66 -14.33 -10.96
C GLY A 116 2.35 -15.00 -10.52
N SER A 117 1.50 -14.26 -9.80
CA SER A 117 0.19 -14.78 -9.41
C SER A 117 -0.91 -14.22 -10.31
N SER A 118 -1.81 -15.08 -10.80
CA SER A 118 -3.03 -14.64 -11.49
C SER A 118 -3.88 -13.70 -10.62
N VAL A 119 -3.81 -13.84 -9.28
CA VAL A 119 -4.49 -12.95 -8.33
C VAL A 119 -3.84 -11.56 -8.33
N GLN A 120 -2.51 -11.48 -8.44
CA GLN A 120 -1.81 -10.19 -8.55
C GLN A 120 -2.14 -9.50 -9.88
N ALA A 121 -2.17 -10.24 -10.98
CA ALA A 121 -2.58 -9.71 -12.29
C ALA A 121 -4.02 -9.16 -12.27
N GLY A 122 -4.97 -9.91 -11.69
CA GLY A 122 -6.34 -9.44 -11.53
C GLY A 122 -6.44 -8.18 -10.68
N SER A 123 -5.68 -8.09 -9.59
CA SER A 123 -5.67 -6.90 -8.71
C SER A 123 -5.20 -5.63 -9.43
N TYR A 124 -4.23 -5.75 -10.34
CA TYR A 124 -3.75 -4.62 -11.14
C TYR A 124 -4.81 -4.15 -12.14
N ASN A 125 -5.41 -5.08 -12.89
CA ASN A 125 -6.48 -4.77 -13.85
C ASN A 125 -7.68 -4.11 -13.15
N MET A 126 -8.03 -4.59 -11.96
CA MET A 126 -9.10 -4.01 -11.15
C MET A 126 -8.76 -2.58 -10.69
N ALA A 127 -7.54 -2.37 -10.18
CA ALA A 127 -7.09 -1.03 -9.77
C ALA A 127 -7.08 -0.05 -10.96
N LEU A 128 -6.59 -0.47 -12.12
CA LEU A 128 -6.58 0.35 -13.34
C LEU A 128 -8.00 0.70 -13.79
N SER A 129 -8.90 -0.30 -13.84
CA SER A 129 -10.30 -0.10 -14.27
C SER A 129 -11.01 0.89 -13.35
N TYR A 130 -10.81 0.77 -12.03
CA TYR A 130 -11.37 1.74 -11.09
C TYR A 130 -10.75 3.14 -11.23
N CYS A 131 -9.44 3.25 -11.44
CA CYS A 131 -8.80 4.54 -11.65
C CYS A 131 -9.30 5.24 -12.92
N VAL A 132 -9.51 4.50 -14.01
CA VAL A 132 -10.05 5.04 -15.26
C VAL A 132 -11.51 5.44 -15.08
N GLY A 133 -12.32 4.62 -14.41
CA GLY A 133 -13.73 4.94 -14.12
C GLY A 133 -13.93 6.20 -13.28
N LEU A 134 -12.94 6.59 -12.46
CA LEU A 134 -12.99 7.87 -11.74
C LEU A 134 -12.97 9.10 -12.67
N ASN A 135 -12.48 8.97 -13.90
CA ASN A 135 -12.45 10.11 -14.84
C ASN A 135 -13.85 10.53 -15.31
N GLU A 136 -14.82 9.62 -15.27
CA GLU A 136 -16.21 9.87 -15.71
C GLU A 136 -17.07 10.53 -14.63
N VAL A 137 -16.58 10.60 -13.38
CA VAL A 137 -17.34 11.13 -12.25
C VAL A 137 -17.12 12.64 -12.12
N ASP A 138 -18.21 13.39 -11.99
CA ASP A 138 -18.18 14.83 -11.76
C ASP A 138 -17.65 15.20 -10.37
N ASP A 139 -16.95 16.33 -10.30
CA ASP A 139 -16.44 16.86 -9.04
C ASP A 139 -17.58 17.48 -8.22
N HIS A 140 -17.78 17.00 -6.99
CA HIS A 140 -18.73 17.60 -6.05
C HIS A 140 -18.01 17.96 -4.74
N ILE A 141 -18.23 19.19 -4.25
CA ILE A 141 -17.68 19.73 -2.99
C ILE A 141 -17.84 18.76 -1.80
N LYS A 142 -18.97 18.04 -1.67
CA LYS A 142 -19.21 17.09 -0.57
C LYS A 142 -18.33 15.84 -0.63
N ASN A 143 -17.82 15.52 -1.82
CA ASN A 143 -16.93 14.38 -2.06
C ASN A 143 -15.45 14.79 -2.01
N TYR A 144 -15.15 16.04 -1.67
CA TYR A 144 -13.77 16.50 -1.54
C TYR A 144 -12.99 15.65 -0.55
N ARG A 145 -11.79 15.23 -0.98
CA ARG A 145 -10.84 14.48 -0.15
C ARG A 145 -9.49 15.19 -0.20
N PRO A 146 -8.83 15.44 0.95
CA PRO A 146 -7.48 15.97 0.97
C PRO A 146 -6.52 14.88 0.52
N GLN A 147 -6.01 14.99 -0.71
CA GLN A 147 -4.99 14.14 -1.31
C GLN A 147 -3.64 14.83 -1.11
N CYS A 148 -2.81 14.29 -0.22
CA CYS A 148 -1.65 15.02 0.27
C CYS A 148 -0.34 14.58 -0.43
N LEU A 149 0.37 15.55 -1.02
CA LEU A 149 1.78 15.42 -1.39
C LEU A 149 2.62 15.95 -0.23
N VAL A 150 3.40 15.08 0.41
CA VAL A 150 4.13 15.41 1.63
C VAL A 150 5.62 15.49 1.33
N LEU A 151 6.21 16.67 1.50
CA LEU A 151 7.65 16.91 1.32
C LEU A 151 8.44 16.43 2.53
N THR A 152 8.57 15.11 2.63
CA THR A 152 9.25 14.43 3.74
C THR A 152 10.75 14.40 3.57
N GLY A 153 11.23 14.50 2.33
CA GLY A 153 12.54 13.95 1.99
C GLY A 153 12.53 12.44 2.21
N PRO A 154 13.65 11.83 2.61
CA PRO A 154 13.65 10.45 3.10
C PRO A 154 12.65 10.31 4.28
N PRO A 155 11.64 9.42 4.20
CA PRO A 155 10.55 9.35 5.19
C PRO A 155 11.03 8.97 6.61
N ASN A 156 12.19 8.31 6.70
CA ASN A 156 12.87 8.00 7.96
C ASN A 156 13.38 9.24 8.69
N PHE A 157 13.71 10.33 7.99
CA PHE A 157 14.27 11.55 8.60
C PHE A 157 13.21 12.44 9.24
N ARG A 158 11.97 12.43 8.72
CA ARG A 158 10.85 13.24 9.24
C ARG A 158 9.62 12.40 9.59
N PRO A 159 9.75 11.42 10.49
CA PRO A 159 8.66 10.50 10.79
C PRO A 159 7.42 11.18 11.38
N ALA A 160 7.59 12.29 12.13
CA ALA A 160 6.48 13.03 12.71
C ALA A 160 5.55 13.65 11.64
N LEU A 161 6.13 14.13 10.54
CA LEU A 161 5.38 14.67 9.41
C LEU A 161 4.59 13.56 8.70
N VAL A 162 5.24 12.42 8.46
CA VAL A 162 4.61 11.24 7.86
C VAL A 162 3.46 10.74 8.73
N ASP A 163 3.68 10.57 10.04
CA ASP A 163 2.64 10.08 10.94
C ASP A 163 1.47 11.06 11.06
N PHE A 164 1.74 12.37 11.12
CA PHE A 164 0.68 13.39 11.16
C PHE A 164 -0.21 13.31 9.91
N VAL A 165 0.36 13.35 8.71
CA VAL A 165 -0.44 13.27 7.48
C VAL A 165 -1.10 11.89 7.32
N GLY A 166 -0.43 10.82 7.75
CA GLY A 166 -1.02 9.48 7.80
C GLY A 166 -2.20 9.37 8.79
N THR A 167 -2.22 10.20 9.84
CA THR A 167 -3.40 10.31 10.71
C THR A 167 -4.56 11.03 10.02
N VAL A 168 -4.29 12.11 9.28
CA VAL A 168 -5.29 12.91 8.55
C VAL A 168 -5.93 12.12 7.40
N THR A 169 -5.13 11.48 6.54
CA THR A 169 -5.62 10.78 5.34
C THR A 169 -6.35 9.46 5.66
N LYS A 170 -6.14 8.89 6.86
CA LYS A 170 -6.82 7.71 7.40
C LYS A 170 -6.90 6.50 6.46
N ASN A 171 -5.99 6.33 5.50
CA ASN A 171 -6.08 5.31 4.44
C ASN A 171 -7.32 5.46 3.51
N HIS A 172 -8.04 6.58 3.58
CA HIS A 172 -9.21 6.90 2.75
C HIS A 172 -8.89 7.98 1.71
N SER A 173 -7.77 8.68 1.87
CA SER A 173 -7.25 9.65 0.91
C SER A 173 -5.85 9.25 0.45
N LEU A 174 -5.47 9.71 -0.73
CA LEU A 174 -4.13 9.56 -1.27
C LEU A 174 -3.11 10.30 -0.39
N MET A 175 -2.02 9.62 -0.07
CA MET A 175 -0.84 10.20 0.53
C MET A 175 0.37 9.78 -0.30
N VAL A 176 1.17 10.75 -0.73
CA VAL A 176 2.43 10.52 -1.43
C VAL A 176 3.55 11.22 -0.68
N CYS A 177 4.56 10.46 -0.25
CA CYS A 177 5.80 11.00 0.30
C CYS A 177 6.73 11.39 -0.85
N GLY A 178 6.92 12.68 -1.05
CA GLY A 178 7.84 13.25 -2.02
C GLY A 178 9.24 13.43 -1.45
N ASN A 179 10.25 13.00 -2.20
CA ASN A 179 11.66 13.20 -1.89
C ASN A 179 12.36 13.88 -3.06
N VAL A 180 12.95 15.05 -2.84
CA VAL A 180 13.74 15.77 -3.84
C VAL A 180 15.21 15.56 -3.51
N LEU A 181 15.93 14.90 -4.40
CA LEU A 181 17.35 14.64 -4.25
C LEU A 181 18.15 15.67 -5.07
N ILE A 182 18.84 16.57 -4.38
CA ILE A 182 19.57 17.69 -4.99
C ILE A 182 20.91 17.25 -5.61
N GLY A 183 21.02 17.21 -6.93
CA GLY A 183 22.26 16.84 -7.65
C GLY A 183 22.02 16.04 -8.95
N PRO A 184 23.10 15.61 -9.63
CA PRO A 184 23.02 15.05 -10.97
C PRO A 184 22.27 13.71 -11.01
N GLN A 185 21.35 13.57 -11.97
CA GLN A 185 20.43 12.43 -12.08
C GLN A 185 21.13 11.07 -12.19
N LYS A 186 22.28 11.00 -12.88
CA LYS A 186 23.01 9.75 -13.12
C LYS A 186 23.48 9.07 -11.83
N GLU A 187 23.97 9.85 -10.87
CA GLU A 187 24.47 9.34 -9.58
C GLU A 187 23.33 8.88 -8.67
N LYS A 188 22.16 9.50 -8.82
CA LYS A 188 21.01 9.32 -7.91
C LYS A 188 19.96 8.32 -8.41
N ALA A 189 20.12 7.78 -9.61
CA ALA A 189 19.19 6.84 -10.20
C ALA A 189 18.98 5.59 -9.31
N SER A 190 20.04 5.11 -8.67
CA SER A 190 19.98 3.97 -7.74
C SER A 190 19.16 4.27 -6.49
N GLU A 191 19.29 5.47 -5.91
CA GLU A 191 18.53 5.92 -4.75
C GLU A 191 17.06 6.16 -5.08
N ILE A 192 16.75 6.69 -6.26
CA ILE A 192 15.37 6.91 -6.74
C ILE A 192 14.62 5.58 -6.81
N CYS A 193 15.26 4.52 -7.29
CA CYS A 193 14.66 3.20 -7.46
C CYS A 193 14.65 2.36 -6.16
N SER A 194 15.16 2.90 -5.05
CA SER A 194 15.27 2.13 -3.81
C SER A 194 13.90 1.84 -3.18
N SER A 195 13.58 0.55 -3.03
CA SER A 195 12.36 0.07 -2.35
C SER A 195 12.42 0.21 -0.81
N GLY A 196 13.55 0.64 -0.24
CA GLY A 196 13.77 0.70 1.20
C GLY A 196 12.76 1.60 1.92
N HIS A 197 12.40 2.74 1.32
CA HIS A 197 11.45 3.69 1.89
C HIS A 197 10.01 3.14 1.96
N ILE A 198 9.59 2.38 0.94
CA ILE A 198 8.28 1.72 0.92
C ILE A 198 8.22 0.64 2.00
N LYS A 199 9.29 -0.16 2.16
CA LYS A 199 9.40 -1.15 3.24
C LYS A 199 9.30 -0.50 4.62
N TRP A 200 9.93 0.65 4.81
CA TRP A 200 9.86 1.42 6.06
C TRP A 200 8.43 1.90 6.37
N LEU A 201 7.72 2.44 5.37
CA LEU A 201 6.32 2.88 5.50
C LEU A 201 5.39 1.70 5.85
N SER A 202 5.58 0.56 5.18
CA SER A 202 4.84 -0.67 5.44
C SER A 202 5.05 -1.19 6.87
N LYS A 203 6.31 -1.20 7.35
CA LYS A 203 6.65 -1.59 8.74
C LYS A 203 5.97 -0.65 9.75
N ARG A 204 5.86 0.64 9.44
CA ARG A 204 5.20 1.67 10.27
C ARG A 204 3.67 1.65 10.18
N LYS A 205 3.10 0.76 9.35
CA LYS A 205 1.64 0.62 9.08
C LYS A 205 1.01 1.89 8.49
N ILE A 206 1.76 2.63 7.68
CA ILE A 206 1.27 3.82 6.96
C ILE A 206 1.07 3.44 5.50
N LYS A 207 -0.17 3.56 5.00
CA LYS A 207 -0.48 3.35 3.59
C LYS A 207 -0.20 4.65 2.83
N SER A 208 0.99 4.74 2.25
CA SER A 208 1.43 5.90 1.47
C SER A 208 2.29 5.42 0.31
N PHE A 209 2.25 6.16 -0.80
CA PHE A 209 3.19 5.99 -1.89
C PHE A 209 4.47 6.78 -1.61
N HIS A 210 5.55 6.45 -2.30
CA HIS A 210 6.81 7.17 -2.20
C HIS A 210 7.32 7.49 -3.60
N THR A 211 7.64 8.75 -3.87
CA THR A 211 8.18 9.20 -5.15
C THR A 211 9.42 10.05 -4.89
N SER A 212 10.53 9.68 -5.53
CA SER A 212 11.78 10.45 -5.51
C SER A 212 12.02 11.08 -6.86
N VAL A 213 12.46 12.34 -6.87
CA VAL A 213 12.86 13.08 -8.07
C VAL A 213 14.27 13.63 -7.83
N ALA A 214 15.15 13.52 -8.83
CA ALA A 214 16.42 14.24 -8.84
C ALA A 214 16.24 15.58 -9.56
N ALA A 215 16.75 16.65 -8.97
CA ALA A 215 16.72 17.99 -9.51
C ALA A 215 17.92 18.79 -9.00
N ASP A 216 18.22 19.91 -9.65
CA ASP A 216 19.31 20.80 -9.21
C ASP A 216 18.92 21.59 -7.95
N ASP A 217 17.64 21.97 -7.85
CA ASP A 217 17.10 22.74 -6.73
C ASP A 217 15.85 22.10 -6.13
N LEU A 218 15.59 22.43 -4.86
CA LEU A 218 14.37 22.00 -4.16
C LEU A 218 13.10 22.47 -4.88
N ARG A 219 13.12 23.70 -5.41
CA ARG A 219 11.98 24.31 -6.10
C ARG A 219 11.62 23.54 -7.36
N SER A 220 12.56 23.40 -8.30
CA SER A 220 12.38 22.69 -9.57
C SER A 220 11.97 21.23 -9.37
N GLY A 221 12.57 20.54 -8.40
CA GLY A 221 12.18 19.16 -8.06
C GLY A 221 10.78 19.06 -7.47
N THR A 222 10.36 20.05 -6.66
CA THR A 222 9.01 20.09 -6.11
C THR A 222 7.97 20.43 -7.18
N GLN A 223 8.26 21.34 -8.11
CA GLN A 223 7.40 21.62 -9.27
C GLN A 223 7.15 20.36 -10.10
N THR A 224 8.23 19.60 -10.37
CA THR A 224 8.12 18.30 -11.07
C THR A 224 7.22 17.34 -10.30
N LEU A 225 7.35 17.25 -8.98
CA LEU A 225 6.47 16.41 -8.14
C LEU A 225 5.01 16.89 -8.18
N MET A 226 4.74 18.19 -8.12
CA MET A 226 3.37 18.72 -8.16
C MET A 226 2.69 18.43 -9.51
N GLN A 227 3.43 18.50 -10.61
CA GLN A 227 2.87 18.29 -11.94
C GLN A 227 2.75 16.81 -12.33
N ALA A 228 3.72 15.97 -11.93
CA ALA A 228 3.82 14.59 -12.42
C ALA A 228 3.28 13.53 -11.46
N VAL A 229 3.07 13.85 -10.18
CA VAL A 229 2.58 12.86 -9.20
C VAL A 229 1.07 12.66 -9.33
N GLY A 230 0.67 11.41 -9.54
CA GLY A 230 -0.72 10.99 -9.58
C GLY A 230 -1.06 10.24 -10.86
N LEU A 231 -2.30 9.75 -10.94
CA LEU A 231 -2.85 9.11 -12.14
C LEU A 231 -4.31 9.50 -12.31
N GLY A 232 -4.64 10.20 -13.40
CA GLY A 232 -5.99 10.69 -13.66
C GLY A 232 -6.50 11.58 -12.52
N ARG A 233 -7.68 11.25 -11.97
CA ARG A 233 -8.27 11.94 -10.81
C ARG A 233 -7.60 11.62 -9.47
N MET A 234 -6.77 10.58 -9.40
CA MET A 234 -5.99 10.21 -8.21
C MET A 234 -4.68 11.00 -8.18
N LYS A 235 -4.78 12.32 -7.98
CA LYS A 235 -3.64 13.24 -7.89
C LYS A 235 -3.69 14.10 -6.63
N PRO A 236 -2.54 14.43 -6.02
CA PRO A 236 -2.51 15.30 -4.85
C PRO A 236 -3.13 16.67 -5.15
N ASN A 237 -3.82 17.25 -4.16
CA ASN A 237 -4.39 18.61 -4.18
C ASN A 237 -3.96 19.45 -2.97
N VAL A 238 -3.26 18.85 -2.01
CA VAL A 238 -2.71 19.55 -0.83
C VAL A 238 -1.21 19.27 -0.74
N LEU A 239 -0.40 20.31 -0.75
CA LEU A 239 1.04 20.24 -0.48
C LEU A 239 1.27 20.38 1.02
N VAL A 240 1.90 19.37 1.63
CA VAL A 240 2.26 19.39 3.06
C VAL A 240 3.77 19.47 3.21
N MET A 241 4.25 20.51 3.89
CA MET A 241 5.68 20.75 4.09
C MET A 241 6.03 21.06 5.55
N GLY A 242 7.28 20.82 5.92
CA GLY A 242 7.80 21.19 7.23
C GLY A 242 8.25 22.66 7.29
N PHE A 243 8.05 23.33 8.42
CA PHE A 243 8.56 24.67 8.65
C PHE A 243 10.10 24.69 8.70
N LYS A 244 10.74 25.53 7.87
CA LYS A 244 12.20 25.72 7.86
C LYS A 244 12.63 26.62 9.03
N ARG A 245 13.24 26.03 10.05
CA ARG A 245 13.66 26.74 11.27
C ARG A 245 14.97 27.49 11.14
N ASN A 246 15.90 26.92 10.40
CA ASN A 246 17.25 27.45 10.23
C ASN A 246 17.31 28.55 9.17
N TRP A 247 16.21 29.23 8.86
CA TRP A 247 16.13 30.19 7.76
C TRP A 247 17.08 31.39 7.92
N GLN A 248 17.38 31.80 9.16
CA GLN A 248 18.31 32.90 9.44
C GLN A 248 19.79 32.51 9.23
N SER A 249 20.11 31.22 9.37
CA SER A 249 21.49 30.72 9.34
C SER A 249 21.82 29.98 8.04
N ASP A 250 20.84 29.80 7.15
CA ASP A 250 20.98 29.09 5.89
C ASP A 250 21.26 30.07 4.75
N HIS A 251 21.72 29.57 3.61
CA HIS A 251 21.95 30.38 2.44
C HIS A 251 20.65 30.98 1.90
N LEU A 252 20.71 32.24 1.45
CA LEU A 252 19.55 32.98 0.94
C LEU A 252 18.81 32.22 -0.16
N GLN A 253 19.54 31.60 -1.08
CA GLN A 253 18.99 30.79 -2.18
C GLN A 253 18.08 29.65 -1.71
N ASN A 254 18.39 29.01 -0.57
CA ASN A 254 17.56 27.94 -0.01
C ASN A 254 16.25 28.47 0.60
N VAL A 255 16.28 29.70 1.13
CA VAL A 255 15.09 30.37 1.67
C VAL A 255 14.21 30.86 0.54
N GLU A 256 14.79 31.48 -0.49
CA GLU A 256 14.08 31.87 -1.71
C GLU A 256 13.44 30.66 -2.39
N SER A 257 14.15 29.53 -2.49
CA SER A 257 13.59 28.28 -3.00
C SER A 257 12.43 27.77 -2.16
N TYR A 258 12.53 27.83 -0.82
CA TYR A 258 11.47 27.40 0.09
C TYR A 258 10.20 28.24 -0.05
N ILE A 259 10.34 29.56 -0.15
CA ILE A 259 9.23 30.48 -0.36
C ILE A 259 8.68 30.35 -1.79
N GLY A 260 9.56 30.17 -2.78
CA GLY A 260 9.20 29.91 -4.17
C GLY A 260 8.29 28.70 -4.32
N VAL A 261 8.57 27.61 -3.59
CA VAL A 261 7.69 26.42 -3.55
C VAL A 261 6.28 26.75 -3.06
N ILE A 262 6.14 27.67 -2.10
CA ILE A 262 4.83 28.09 -1.58
C ILE A 262 4.08 28.86 -2.67
N TYR A 263 4.73 29.80 -3.35
CA TYR A 263 4.10 30.53 -4.45
C TYR A 263 3.69 29.59 -5.59
N ASP A 264 4.60 28.73 -6.04
CA ASP A 264 4.33 27.77 -7.11
C ASP A 264 3.14 26.85 -6.74
N SER A 265 3.01 26.47 -5.46
CA SER A 265 1.90 25.63 -5.03
C SER A 265 0.55 26.34 -5.14
N PHE A 266 0.48 27.65 -4.86
CA PHE A 266 -0.73 28.42 -5.09
C PHE A 266 -1.01 28.61 -6.59
N ASP A 267 0.01 28.81 -7.42
CA ASP A 267 -0.13 28.90 -8.88
C ASP A 267 -0.70 27.59 -9.48
N PHE A 268 -0.33 26.44 -8.92
CA PHE A 268 -0.91 25.13 -9.28
C PHE A 268 -2.25 24.82 -8.63
N ASN A 269 -2.86 25.77 -7.88
CA ASN A 269 -4.10 25.59 -7.13
C ASN A 269 -4.05 24.47 -6.07
N TYR A 270 -2.90 24.30 -5.40
CA TYR A 270 -2.77 23.40 -4.26
C TYR A 270 -3.15 24.10 -2.95
N GLY A 271 -3.79 23.37 -2.06
CA GLY A 271 -3.87 23.77 -0.65
C GLY A 271 -2.51 23.59 0.02
N VAL A 272 -2.04 24.57 0.78
CA VAL A 272 -0.73 24.50 1.46
C VAL A 272 -0.92 24.22 2.94
N CYS A 273 -0.25 23.19 3.45
CA CYS A 273 -0.20 22.88 4.87
C CYS A 273 1.24 22.89 5.36
N MET A 274 1.51 23.69 6.39
CA MET A 274 2.84 23.80 6.98
C MET A 274 2.86 23.31 8.41
N MET A 275 3.71 22.32 8.69
CA MET A 275 3.83 21.73 10.02
C MET A 275 5.06 22.28 10.76
N ARG A 276 4.85 22.79 11.97
CA ARG A 276 5.92 23.26 12.86
C ARG A 276 5.85 22.55 14.21
N MET A 277 6.93 21.85 14.57
CA MET A 277 7.14 21.22 15.89
C MET A 277 8.11 22.05 16.74
N LYS A 278 8.03 22.03 18.09
CA LYS A 278 8.95 22.77 19.00
C LYS A 278 10.40 22.29 18.92
N GLN A 279 10.64 21.01 18.64
CA GLN A 279 11.99 20.43 18.52
C GLN A 279 12.48 20.34 17.06
N GLY A 280 11.67 20.74 16.09
CA GLY A 280 11.92 20.53 14.67
C GLY A 280 11.41 19.18 14.18
N LEU A 281 11.54 18.93 12.87
CA LEU A 281 11.02 17.71 12.23
C LEU A 281 12.11 16.73 11.81
N ASN A 282 13.36 17.20 11.66
CA ASN A 282 14.46 16.40 11.13
C ASN A 282 15.18 15.66 12.26
N ILE A 283 15.24 14.32 12.15
CA ILE A 283 15.84 13.40 13.12
C ILE A 283 17.13 12.76 12.55
N SER A 284 17.61 13.21 11.39
CA SER A 284 18.79 12.62 10.71
C SER A 284 20.02 12.48 11.62
N ARG A 285 20.32 13.50 12.44
CA ARG A 285 21.45 13.50 13.38
C ARG A 285 21.36 12.40 14.45
N MET A 286 20.15 12.11 14.93
CA MET A 286 19.94 11.05 15.93
C MET A 286 20.06 9.65 15.30
N MET A 287 19.69 9.52 14.02
CA MET A 287 19.86 8.27 13.28
C MET A 287 21.33 7.99 12.95
N GLN A 288 22.09 9.00 12.52
CA GLN A 288 23.53 8.85 12.23
C GLN A 288 24.31 8.41 13.48
N ALA A 289 24.02 9.01 14.64
CA ALA A 289 24.63 8.62 15.91
C ALA A 289 24.34 7.17 16.37
N HIS A 290 23.26 6.54 15.87
CA HIS A 290 22.92 5.14 16.17
C HIS A 290 23.53 4.14 15.18
N VAL A 291 23.97 4.57 13.99
CA VAL A 291 24.57 3.68 12.98
C VAL A 291 26.02 3.34 13.33
N ASP A 292 26.73 4.24 14.01
CA ASP A 292 28.12 4.01 14.47
C ASP A 292 28.21 2.95 15.60
N SER A 293 27.08 2.59 16.22
CA SER A 293 26.97 1.47 17.15
C SER A 293 26.29 0.31 16.44
N SER A 294 27.09 -0.68 16.04
CA SER A 294 26.72 -1.93 15.37
C SER A 294 25.41 -2.58 15.84
N ALA A 295 24.30 -2.19 15.21
CA ALA A 295 23.00 -2.86 15.28
C ALA A 295 22.30 -2.79 13.92
N VAL A 296 22.25 -3.94 13.25
CA VAL A 296 21.46 -4.16 12.04
C VAL A 296 19.98 -3.97 12.41
N VAL A 297 19.38 -2.88 11.91
CA VAL A 297 18.01 -2.37 12.17
C VAL A 297 17.89 -1.43 13.39
N ALA A 298 18.21 -0.16 13.18
CA ALA A 298 17.86 0.90 14.13
C ALA A 298 16.33 0.91 14.41
N PRO A 299 15.90 1.00 15.68
CA PRO A 299 14.49 1.10 16.04
C PRO A 299 13.88 2.38 15.43
N GLN A 300 12.67 2.27 14.88
CA GLN A 300 11.99 3.44 14.31
C GLN A 300 11.69 4.44 15.43
N ALA A 301 12.09 5.70 15.24
CA ALA A 301 11.78 6.76 16.18
C ALA A 301 10.26 6.86 16.41
N SER A 302 9.85 6.75 17.67
CA SER A 302 8.47 6.95 18.09
C SER A 302 8.13 8.44 17.98
N THR A 303 6.90 8.73 17.57
CA THR A 303 6.41 10.11 17.45
C THR A 303 5.18 10.29 18.32
N ILE A 304 4.90 11.55 18.68
CA ILE A 304 3.71 11.92 19.43
C ILE A 304 2.44 11.44 18.70
N PHE A 305 2.43 11.45 17.37
CA PHE A 305 1.29 11.02 16.54
C PHE A 305 1.03 9.50 16.56
N GLN A 306 1.98 8.71 17.09
CA GLN A 306 1.80 7.27 17.31
C GLN A 306 1.24 6.91 18.67
N LEU A 307 1.32 7.83 19.63
CA LEU A 307 0.86 7.63 21.01
C LEU A 307 -0.61 8.06 21.16
N GLU A 308 -1.32 7.44 22.10
CA GLU A 308 -2.65 7.89 22.49
C GLU A 308 -2.56 9.22 23.23
N GLN A 309 -3.34 10.21 22.80
CA GLN A 309 -3.23 11.57 23.33
C GLN A 309 -4.06 11.79 24.59
N GLY A 310 -5.06 10.94 24.87
CA GLY A 310 -5.98 11.12 25.99
C GLY A 310 -6.89 12.34 25.83
N LYS A 311 -7.26 12.96 26.96
CA LYS A 311 -8.10 14.18 27.01
C LYS A 311 -7.23 15.42 26.82
N LYS A 312 -7.00 15.81 25.57
CA LYS A 312 -6.32 17.06 25.19
C LYS A 312 -7.24 17.94 24.34
N THR A 313 -6.81 19.16 24.04
CA THR A 313 -7.55 20.07 23.16
C THR A 313 -6.84 20.23 21.81
N ILE A 314 -7.63 20.38 20.75
CA ILE A 314 -7.16 20.81 19.43
C ILE A 314 -7.81 22.16 19.18
N ASP A 315 -6.98 23.20 19.12
CA ASP A 315 -7.43 24.58 18.96
C ASP A 315 -7.24 24.99 17.50
N ILE A 316 -8.32 25.48 16.89
CA ILE A 316 -8.38 25.89 15.50
C ILE A 316 -8.64 27.39 15.47
N TYR A 317 -7.83 28.13 14.74
CA TYR A 317 -8.01 29.56 14.53
C TYR A 317 -8.50 29.77 13.10
N TRP A 318 -9.81 29.90 12.95
CA TRP A 318 -10.44 30.17 11.66
C TRP A 318 -10.51 31.69 11.45
N LEU A 319 -9.49 32.21 10.78
CA LEU A 319 -9.30 33.65 10.56
C LEU A 319 -9.62 34.10 9.14
N PHE A 320 -9.77 33.14 8.22
CA PHE A 320 -10.04 33.39 6.82
C PHE A 320 -10.80 32.21 6.22
N ASP A 321 -11.66 32.45 5.23
CA ASP A 321 -12.35 31.40 4.51
C ASP A 321 -11.40 30.69 3.53
N ASP A 322 -10.93 29.51 3.91
CA ASP A 322 -9.96 28.69 3.17
C ASP A 322 -10.63 27.51 2.43
N GLY A 323 -11.94 27.61 2.17
CA GLY A 323 -12.71 26.51 1.58
C GLY A 323 -12.92 25.32 2.52
N GLY A 324 -12.66 25.51 3.83
CA GLY A 324 -12.98 24.56 4.89
C GLY A 324 -11.91 23.50 5.18
N LEU A 325 -10.73 23.56 4.55
CA LEU A 325 -9.64 22.62 4.80
C LEU A 325 -9.15 22.70 6.26
N THR A 326 -9.07 23.91 6.82
CA THR A 326 -8.74 24.19 8.23
C THR A 326 -9.66 23.49 9.22
N LEU A 327 -10.95 23.35 8.90
CA LEU A 327 -11.94 22.65 9.73
C LEU A 327 -11.95 21.14 9.47
N LEU A 328 -11.73 20.75 8.21
CA LEU A 328 -11.74 19.34 7.79
C LEU A 328 -10.58 18.54 8.41
N ILE A 329 -9.36 19.12 8.47
CA ILE A 329 -8.18 18.42 8.99
C ILE A 329 -8.38 17.97 10.46
N PRO A 330 -8.77 18.85 11.40
CA PRO A 330 -9.07 18.48 12.78
C PRO A 330 -10.21 17.49 12.92
N TYR A 331 -11.26 17.63 12.11
CA TYR A 331 -12.34 16.65 12.05
C TYR A 331 -11.82 15.25 11.67
N LEU A 332 -10.97 15.16 10.65
CA LEU A 332 -10.38 13.87 10.24
C LEU A 332 -9.45 13.29 11.33
N LEU A 333 -8.72 14.15 12.05
CA LEU A 333 -7.87 13.73 13.17
C LEU A 333 -8.69 13.08 14.29
N THR A 334 -9.79 13.69 14.73
CA THR A 334 -10.61 13.14 15.83
C THR A 334 -11.27 11.80 15.49
N ARG A 335 -11.44 11.47 14.20
CA ARG A 335 -11.91 10.14 13.78
C ARG A 335 -10.88 9.02 14.00
N LYS A 336 -9.66 9.31 14.42
CA LYS A 336 -8.65 8.30 14.80
C LYS A 336 -8.75 7.95 16.28
N LYS A 337 -8.61 6.66 16.62
CA LYS A 337 -8.66 6.17 18.02
C LYS A 337 -7.74 6.98 18.96
N ARG A 338 -6.53 7.31 18.50
CA ARG A 338 -5.52 8.05 19.27
C ARG A 338 -5.93 9.48 19.66
N TRP A 339 -6.81 10.11 18.88
CA TRP A 339 -7.22 11.51 19.00
C TRP A 339 -8.72 11.68 19.29
N ARG A 340 -9.47 10.58 19.41
CA ARG A 340 -10.93 10.57 19.60
C ARG A 340 -11.39 11.31 20.84
N ASN A 341 -10.58 11.30 21.89
CA ASN A 341 -10.90 11.92 23.17
C ASN A 341 -10.44 13.39 23.23
N CYS A 342 -9.88 13.93 22.14
CA CYS A 342 -9.46 15.32 22.10
C CYS A 342 -10.65 16.24 21.79
N LYS A 343 -10.82 17.30 22.59
CA LYS A 343 -11.86 18.30 22.39
C LYS A 343 -11.40 19.32 21.35
N VAL A 344 -12.17 19.50 20.29
CA VAL A 344 -11.91 20.53 19.27
C VAL A 344 -12.53 21.84 19.71
N ARG A 345 -11.75 22.93 19.68
CA ARG A 345 -12.21 24.30 19.93
C ARG A 345 -11.93 25.14 18.69
N VAL A 346 -12.95 25.81 18.17
CA VAL A 346 -12.83 26.72 17.03
C VAL A 346 -12.88 28.15 17.56
N PHE A 347 -11.86 28.92 17.24
CA PHE A 347 -11.77 30.34 17.49
C PHE A 347 -11.94 31.05 16.15
N VAL A 348 -12.95 31.91 16.06
CA VAL A 348 -13.26 32.67 14.84
C VAL A 348 -12.86 34.12 15.08
N GLY A 349 -12.19 34.73 14.10
CA GLY A 349 -11.94 36.17 14.11
C GLY A 349 -13.20 36.90 13.66
N GLY A 350 -13.86 37.61 14.57
CA GLY A 350 -15.09 38.37 14.29
C GLY A 350 -14.89 39.87 14.44
N GLN A 351 -15.77 40.66 13.82
CA GLN A 351 -15.82 42.10 14.07
C GLN A 351 -16.56 42.37 15.39
N ILE A 352 -16.01 43.24 16.24
CA ILE A 352 -16.50 43.53 17.61
C ILE A 352 -18.01 43.86 17.64
N ASN A 353 -18.53 44.46 16.56
CA ASN A 353 -19.91 44.94 16.49
C ASN A 353 -20.95 43.89 16.05
N ARG A 354 -20.56 42.65 15.69
CA ARG A 354 -21.46 41.59 15.17
C ARG A 354 -21.25 40.20 15.78
N MET A 355 -20.67 40.12 16.98
CA MET A 355 -20.26 38.84 17.58
C MET A 355 -21.40 37.82 17.83
N ASP A 356 -22.64 38.26 18.06
CA ASP A 356 -23.77 37.37 18.36
C ASP A 356 -24.43 36.78 17.10
N GLU A 357 -24.33 37.48 15.97
CA GLU A 357 -24.78 36.96 14.66
C GLU A 357 -23.74 36.02 14.04
N GLU A 358 -22.45 36.31 14.22
CA GLU A 358 -21.33 35.49 13.68
C GLU A 358 -21.07 34.19 14.48
N ARG A 359 -21.65 34.04 15.67
CA ARG A 359 -21.50 32.84 16.53
C ARG A 359 -22.50 31.72 16.26
N LYS A 360 -23.65 32.03 15.63
CA LYS A 360 -24.67 31.04 15.26
C LYS A 360 -24.30 30.35 13.97
#